data_AF-A0A935T2P2-F1
#
_entry.id   AF-A0A935T2P2-F1
#
_cell.length_a   1.000
_cell.length_b   1.000
_cell.length_c   1.000
_cell.angle_alpha   90.00
_cell.angle_beta   90.00
_cell.angle_gamma   90.00
#
_symmetry.space_group_name_H-M   'P 1'
#
loop_
_entity.id
_entity.type
_entity.pdbx_description
1 polymer ?
#
loop_
_entity_poly.entity_id
_entity_poly.type
_entity_poly.pdbx_seq_one_letter_code
_entity_poly.pdbx_strand_id
1 'polypeptide(L)'
;MPEEIESGRGASRTGLASVLETLTAHYTFDADGRIVRSRSEGLPPRFVLGRAAEGCLWRFGVDLARRPTVELARLAARERGVRFDGELHAPPERLAALERLLSSTGPADAGDLDRPRLRRQLITRDGVVVGELWTMD
;
A
#
# COMPACT_ATOMS: atom_id res chain seq x y z
N MET A 1 16.19 45.08 3.05
CA MET A 1 16.43 43.94 3.97
C MET A 1 15.32 42.94 3.70
N PRO A 2 15.56 41.84 2.97
CA PRO A 2 14.55 40.81 2.82
C PRO A 2 14.51 39.97 4.09
N GLU A 3 13.30 39.83 4.64
CA GLU A 3 13.00 39.01 5.80
C GLU A 3 13.29 37.54 5.47
N GLU A 4 14.20 36.96 6.23
CA GLU A 4 14.47 35.53 6.24
C GLU A 4 13.21 34.81 6.72
N ILE A 5 12.49 34.18 5.80
CA ILE A 5 11.47 33.21 6.15
C ILE A 5 12.21 32.02 6.75
N GLU A 6 12.26 31.98 8.09
CA GLU A 6 12.67 30.81 8.85
C GLU A 6 11.85 29.61 8.36
N SER A 7 12.49 28.82 7.50
CA SER A 7 11.96 27.56 7.00
C SER A 7 11.66 26.69 8.20
N GLY A 8 10.36 26.50 8.46
CA GLY A 8 9.85 25.81 9.62
C GLY A 8 10.62 24.52 9.88
N ARG A 9 11.12 24.40 11.11
CA ARG A 9 11.68 23.18 11.69
C ARG A 9 10.85 21.97 11.24
N GLY A 10 11.55 20.99 10.66
CA GLY A 10 10.96 19.83 10.02
C GLY A 10 9.80 19.23 10.83
N ALA A 11 8.59 19.32 10.28
CA ALA A 11 7.51 18.45 10.69
C ALA A 11 8.05 17.02 10.53
N SER A 12 8.19 16.30 11.64
CA SER A 12 8.50 14.88 11.61
C SER A 12 7.47 14.21 10.69
N ARG A 13 7.87 13.88 9.47
CA ARG A 13 6.97 13.28 8.48
C ARG A 13 6.60 11.92 9.01
N THR A 14 5.30 11.71 9.20
CA THR A 14 4.74 10.48 9.75
C THR A 14 5.12 9.26 8.90
N GLY A 15 5.04 8.08 9.50
CA GLY A 15 5.23 6.83 8.76
C GLY A 15 4.23 6.71 7.61
N LEU A 16 2.98 7.11 7.85
CA LEU A 16 1.94 7.12 6.83
C LEU A 16 2.23 8.10 5.68
N ALA A 17 2.84 9.27 5.95
CA ALA A 17 3.28 10.18 4.90
C ALA A 17 4.38 9.53 4.04
N SER A 18 5.31 8.80 4.65
CA SER A 18 6.36 8.08 3.94
C SER A 18 5.78 6.94 3.08
N VAL A 19 4.77 6.21 3.59
CA VAL A 19 3.99 5.23 2.81
C VAL A 19 3.35 5.87 1.58
N LEU A 20 2.71 7.03 1.75
CA LEU A 20 2.07 7.75 0.65
C LEU A 20 3.09 8.26 -0.39
N GLU A 21 4.22 8.78 0.06
CA GLU A 21 5.34 9.20 -0.80
C GLU A 21 5.86 8.02 -1.63
N THR A 22 6.10 6.86 -1.01
CA THR A 22 6.50 5.64 -1.71
C THR A 22 5.46 5.23 -2.75
N LEU A 23 4.17 5.23 -2.39
CA LEU A 23 3.08 4.90 -3.32
C LEU A 23 3.02 5.86 -4.53
N THR A 24 3.15 7.16 -4.30
CA THR A 24 3.13 8.18 -5.36
C THR A 24 4.38 8.16 -6.23
N ALA A 25 5.52 7.70 -5.69
CA ALA A 25 6.74 7.46 -6.44
C ALA A 25 6.66 6.23 -7.35
N HIS A 26 5.89 5.20 -6.97
CA HIS A 26 5.78 3.95 -7.73
C HIS A 26 4.57 3.89 -8.66
N TYR A 27 3.50 4.62 -8.38
CA TYR A 27 2.24 4.48 -9.09
C TYR A 27 1.68 5.83 -9.57
N THR A 28 0.78 5.74 -10.54
CA THR A 28 -0.11 6.84 -10.94
C THR A 28 -1.52 6.48 -10.55
N PHE A 29 -2.26 7.49 -10.07
CA PHE A 29 -3.63 7.33 -9.60
C PHE A 29 -4.62 8.13 -10.44
N ASP A 30 -5.84 7.62 -10.60
CA ASP A 30 -6.96 8.40 -11.12
C ASP A 30 -7.56 9.32 -10.04
N ALA A 31 -8.65 10.03 -10.40
CA ALA A 31 -9.35 10.95 -9.50
C ALA A 31 -9.99 10.26 -8.28
N ASP A 32 -10.28 8.95 -8.37
CA ASP A 32 -10.81 8.13 -7.28
C ASP A 32 -9.70 7.50 -6.43
N GLY A 33 -8.44 7.76 -6.77
CA GLY A 33 -7.29 7.17 -6.09
C GLY A 33 -7.06 5.69 -6.46
N ARG A 34 -7.52 5.22 -7.62
CA ARG A 34 -7.17 3.87 -8.11
C ARG A 34 -5.87 3.88 -8.87
N ILE A 35 -5.11 2.80 -8.78
CA ILE A 35 -3.87 2.60 -9.50
C ILE A 35 -4.21 2.33 -10.96
N VAL A 36 -3.79 3.25 -11.84
CA VAL A 36 -3.96 3.11 -13.30
C VAL A 36 -2.67 2.67 -13.99
N ARG A 37 -1.52 2.87 -13.34
CA ARG A 37 -0.20 2.57 -13.94
C ARG A 37 0.88 2.39 -12.88
N SER A 38 1.76 1.41 -13.12
CA SER A 38 3.07 1.30 -12.46
C SER A 38 4.11 2.16 -13.18
N ARG A 39 4.92 2.89 -12.42
CA ARG A 39 6.05 3.69 -12.93
C ARG A 39 7.29 2.84 -13.19
N SER A 40 7.39 1.65 -12.58
CA SER A 40 8.34 0.61 -12.97
C SER A 40 7.74 -0.28 -14.06
N GLU A 41 8.60 -0.97 -14.82
CA GLU A 41 8.15 -1.99 -15.78
C GLU A 41 7.28 -3.06 -15.10
N GLY A 42 6.19 -3.47 -15.76
CA GLY A 42 5.24 -4.47 -15.26
C GLY A 42 3.79 -3.97 -15.19
N LEU A 43 2.88 -4.90 -14.91
CA LEU A 43 1.46 -4.60 -14.67
C LEU A 43 1.29 -3.89 -13.31
N PRO A 44 0.34 -2.94 -13.20
CA PRO A 44 -0.02 -2.38 -11.91
C PRO A 44 -0.62 -3.47 -11.00
N PRO A 45 -0.37 -3.41 -9.68
CA PRO A 45 -0.95 -4.36 -8.76
C PRO A 45 -2.46 -4.16 -8.61
N ARG A 46 -3.17 -5.25 -8.32
CA ARG A 46 -4.63 -5.23 -8.13
C ARG A 46 -5.01 -4.62 -6.78
N PHE A 47 -4.14 -4.74 -5.78
CA PHE A 47 -4.34 -4.15 -4.47
C PHE A 47 -3.00 -3.84 -3.79
N VAL A 48 -2.96 -2.72 -3.06
CA VAL A 48 -1.84 -2.38 -2.18
C VAL A 48 -2.36 -1.97 -0.82
N LEU A 49 -1.64 -2.38 0.22
CA LEU A 49 -1.88 -2.03 1.62
C LEU A 49 -0.58 -1.54 2.25
N GLY A 50 -0.53 -0.25 2.54
CA GLY A 50 0.51 0.36 3.35
C GLY A 50 0.11 0.38 4.83
N ARG A 51 1.04 0.04 5.72
CA ARG A 51 0.86 0.14 7.17
C ARG A 51 1.97 0.99 7.78
N ALA A 52 1.58 1.83 8.72
CA ALA A 52 2.45 2.68 9.53
C ALA A 52 1.96 2.69 10.99
N ALA A 53 2.70 3.30 11.91
CA ALA A 53 2.30 3.38 13.32
C ALA A 53 0.97 4.11 13.50
N GLU A 54 0.68 5.08 12.63
CA GLU A 54 -0.50 5.93 12.67
C GLU A 54 -1.74 5.25 12.08
N GLY A 55 -1.58 4.19 11.28
CA GLY A 55 -2.69 3.51 10.63
C GLY A 55 -2.33 2.84 9.31
N CYS A 56 -3.35 2.64 8.47
CA CYS A 56 -3.24 1.95 7.19
C CYS A 56 -3.72 2.85 6.05
N LEU A 57 -3.16 2.64 4.87
CA LEU A 57 -3.63 3.21 3.61
C LEU A 57 -3.71 2.10 2.57
N TRP A 58 -4.74 2.08 1.75
CA TRP A 58 -4.87 1.10 0.68
C TRP A 58 -5.33 1.73 -0.64
N ARG A 59 -4.97 1.09 -1.76
CA ARG A 59 -5.36 1.49 -3.12
C ARG A 59 -5.70 0.24 -3.93
N PHE A 60 -6.57 0.40 -4.92
CA PHE A 60 -7.05 -0.67 -5.79
C PHE A 60 -6.55 -0.44 -7.22
N GLY A 61 -6.27 -1.51 -7.96
CA GLY A 61 -6.08 -1.42 -9.41
C GLY A 61 -7.37 -1.00 -10.11
N VAL A 62 -7.25 -0.23 -11.18
CA VAL A 62 -8.41 0.26 -11.96
C VAL A 62 -9.24 -0.88 -12.56
N ASP A 63 -8.60 -2.01 -12.87
CA ASP A 63 -9.22 -3.18 -13.50
C ASP A 63 -10.02 -4.03 -12.50
N LEU A 64 -10.01 -3.69 -11.21
CA LEU A 64 -10.74 -4.45 -10.21
C LEU A 64 -12.23 -4.13 -10.24
N ALA A 65 -13.05 -5.17 -10.37
CA ALA A 65 -14.51 -5.03 -10.35
C ALA A 65 -15.01 -4.39 -9.04
N ARG A 66 -16.17 -3.71 -9.12
CA ARG A 66 -16.74 -2.95 -8.00
C ARG A 66 -17.00 -3.79 -6.75
N ARG A 67 -17.58 -4.99 -6.91
CA ARG A 67 -17.93 -5.86 -5.77
C ARG A 67 -16.68 -6.30 -4.98
N PRO A 68 -15.63 -6.88 -5.60
CA PRO A 68 -14.37 -7.16 -4.94
C PRO A 68 -13.74 -5.94 -4.27
N THR A 69 -13.76 -4.78 -4.93
CA THR A 69 -13.25 -3.53 -4.37
C THR A 69 -13.90 -3.17 -3.03
N VAL A 70 -15.23 -3.30 -2.92
CA VAL A 70 -15.97 -3.02 -1.68
C VAL A 70 -15.60 -4.00 -0.58
N GLU A 71 -15.47 -5.29 -0.89
CA GLU A 71 -15.11 -6.32 0.09
C GLU A 71 -13.66 -6.17 0.57
N LEU A 72 -12.72 -5.87 -0.33
CA LEU A 72 -11.33 -5.55 0.03
C LEU A 72 -11.25 -4.29 0.90
N ALA A 73 -11.98 -3.23 0.54
CA ALA A 73 -12.03 -2.00 1.34
C ALA A 73 -12.49 -2.27 2.78
N ARG A 74 -13.51 -3.13 2.96
CA ARG A 74 -14.02 -3.52 4.29
C ARG A 74 -13.00 -4.30 5.10
N LEU A 75 -12.21 -5.16 4.46
CA LEU A 75 -11.13 -5.90 5.12
C LEU A 75 -9.99 -4.94 5.50
N ALA A 76 -9.52 -4.12 4.55
CA ALA A 76 -8.44 -3.17 4.75
C ALA A 76 -8.74 -2.13 5.83
N ALA A 77 -9.98 -1.60 5.87
CA ALA A 77 -10.40 -0.61 6.85
C ALA A 77 -10.41 -1.13 8.31
N ARG A 78 -10.38 -2.45 8.51
CA ARG A 78 -10.29 -3.07 9.83
C ARG A 78 -8.85 -3.40 10.23
N GLU A 79 -7.90 -3.23 9.32
CA GLU A 79 -6.49 -3.45 9.60
C GLU A 79 -5.93 -2.34 10.47
N ARG A 80 -5.09 -2.71 11.43
CA ARG A 80 -4.47 -1.76 12.35
C ARG A 80 -3.10 -1.31 11.83
N GLY A 81 -2.73 -0.09 12.21
CA GLY A 81 -1.35 0.35 12.10
C GLY A 81 -0.41 -0.55 12.90
N VAL A 82 0.88 -0.46 12.60
CA VAL A 82 1.93 -1.28 13.22
C VAL A 82 3.11 -0.39 13.61
N ARG A 83 3.63 -0.59 14.83
CA ARG A 83 4.83 0.12 15.30
C ARG A 83 6.07 -0.61 14.84
N PHE A 84 7.10 0.15 14.50
CA PHE A 84 8.37 -0.36 14.03
C PHE A 84 9.48 -0.08 15.04
N ASP A 85 9.69 -1.02 15.96
CA ASP A 85 10.63 -0.95 17.10
C ASP A 85 11.86 -1.84 16.94
N GLY A 86 12.15 -2.30 15.72
CA GLY A 86 13.33 -3.12 15.39
C GLY A 86 13.08 -4.63 15.40
N GLU A 87 11.89 -5.08 15.79
CA GLU A 87 11.48 -6.48 15.67
C GLU A 87 10.83 -6.80 14.31
N LEU A 88 10.81 -8.08 13.92
CA LEU A 88 10.10 -8.50 12.71
C LEU A 88 8.57 -8.46 12.96
N HIS A 89 7.89 -7.44 12.46
CA HIS A 89 6.44 -7.34 12.67
C HIS A 89 5.65 -8.39 11.91
N ALA A 90 4.58 -8.87 12.55
CA ALA A 90 3.62 -9.80 11.96
C ALA A 90 2.99 -9.22 10.68
N PRO A 91 2.62 -10.07 9.71
CA PRO A 91 1.88 -9.64 8.52
C PRO A 91 0.51 -9.03 8.87
N PRO A 92 -0.19 -8.42 7.89
CA PRO A 92 -1.56 -7.97 8.08
C PRO A 92 -2.46 -9.08 8.64
N GLU A 93 -3.22 -8.79 9.68
CA GLU A 93 -4.11 -9.79 10.32
C GLU A 93 -5.06 -10.40 9.29
N ARG A 94 -5.49 -9.57 8.34
CA ARG A 94 -6.46 -9.94 7.28
C ARG A 94 -5.81 -10.34 5.98
N LEU A 95 -4.48 -10.51 5.93
CA LEU A 95 -3.73 -10.82 4.73
C LEU A 95 -4.33 -12.03 3.97
N ALA A 96 -4.53 -13.15 4.65
CA ALA A 96 -5.09 -14.36 4.02
C ALA A 96 -6.53 -14.18 3.52
N ALA A 97 -7.32 -13.25 4.07
CA ALA A 97 -8.66 -12.95 3.58
C ALA A 97 -8.61 -12.04 2.34
N LEU A 98 -7.70 -11.06 2.34
CA LEU A 98 -7.43 -10.18 1.19
C LEU A 98 -6.95 -10.99 -0.01
N GLU A 99 -5.97 -11.87 0.19
CA GLU A 99 -5.44 -12.76 -0.85
C GLU A 99 -6.52 -13.67 -1.44
N ARG A 100 -7.30 -14.36 -0.59
CA ARG A 100 -8.38 -15.25 -1.06
C ARG A 100 -9.40 -14.51 -1.92
N LEU A 101 -9.73 -13.27 -1.57
CA LEU A 101 -10.66 -12.44 -2.34
C LEU A 101 -10.06 -11.99 -3.68
N LEU A 102 -8.75 -11.73 -3.74
CA LEU A 102 -8.08 -11.40 -5.00
C LEU A 102 -7.95 -12.63 -5.90
N SER A 103 -7.58 -13.80 -5.35
CA SER A 103 -7.53 -15.06 -6.10
C SER A 103 -8.88 -15.43 -6.70
N SER A 104 -9.99 -15.20 -6.00
CA SER A 104 -11.34 -15.55 -6.49
C SER A 104 -11.89 -14.60 -7.55
N THR A 105 -11.15 -13.53 -7.88
CA THR A 105 -11.60 -12.45 -8.76
C THR A 105 -10.70 -12.28 -9.99
N GLY A 106 -9.66 -13.10 -10.12
CA GLY A 106 -8.86 -13.20 -11.34
C GLY A 106 -9.64 -13.88 -12.49
N PRO A 107 -9.18 -13.76 -13.75
CA PRO A 107 -9.80 -14.46 -14.87
C PRO A 107 -9.71 -15.98 -14.68
N ALA A 108 -10.80 -16.70 -14.98
CA ALA A 108 -10.92 -18.15 -14.76
C ALA A 108 -9.89 -19.00 -15.55
N ASP A 109 -9.29 -18.43 -16.61
CA ASP A 109 -8.31 -19.09 -17.48
C ASP A 109 -6.85 -18.80 -17.10
N ALA A 110 -6.61 -18.04 -16.04
CA ALA A 110 -5.29 -17.93 -15.48
C ALA A 110 -4.99 -19.23 -14.71
N GLY A 111 -4.41 -20.20 -15.41
CA GLY A 111 -4.00 -21.48 -14.83
C GLY A 111 -3.09 -21.32 -13.61
N ASP A 112 -2.73 -22.44 -12.98
CA ASP A 112 -1.95 -22.59 -11.71
C ASP A 112 -0.69 -21.71 -11.50
N LEU A 113 -0.32 -20.88 -12.47
CA LEU A 113 0.75 -19.88 -12.44
C LEU A 113 0.33 -18.49 -11.89
N ASP A 114 -0.97 -18.24 -11.65
CA ASP A 114 -1.52 -16.91 -11.30
C ASP A 114 -2.02 -16.82 -9.83
N ARG A 115 -1.24 -17.37 -8.89
CA ARG A 115 -1.43 -17.01 -7.48
C ARG A 115 -1.09 -15.54 -7.30
N PRO A 116 -1.81 -14.81 -6.41
CA PRO A 116 -1.40 -13.47 -6.03
C PRO A 116 0.05 -13.47 -5.58
N ARG A 117 0.91 -12.77 -6.30
CA ARG A 117 2.30 -12.53 -5.91
C ARG A 117 2.28 -11.49 -4.82
N LEU A 118 2.22 -12.00 -3.59
CA LEU A 118 2.39 -11.16 -2.42
C LEU A 118 3.83 -10.66 -2.36
N ARG A 119 3.99 -9.34 -2.33
CA ARG A 119 5.28 -8.68 -2.10
C ARG A 119 5.20 -7.77 -0.90
N ARG A 120 6.21 -7.82 -0.05
CA ARG A 120 6.41 -6.89 1.07
C ARG A 120 7.60 -5.99 0.77
N GLN A 121 7.43 -4.69 0.96
CA GLN A 121 8.49 -3.70 0.93
C GLN A 121 8.51 -2.95 2.26
N LEU A 122 9.67 -2.89 2.92
CA LEU A 122 9.87 -2.03 4.07
C LEU A 122 10.20 -0.61 3.61
N ILE A 123 9.65 0.37 4.31
CA ILE A 123 9.88 1.78 4.04
C ILE A 123 10.73 2.34 5.17
N THR A 124 11.94 2.79 4.81
CA THR A 124 12.90 3.35 5.75
C THR A 124 13.05 4.85 5.56
N ARG A 125 13.28 5.55 6.67
CA ARG A 125 13.61 6.98 6.70
C ARG A 125 14.72 7.18 7.72
N ASP A 126 15.80 7.85 7.31
CA ASP A 126 16.95 8.11 8.17
C ASP A 126 17.50 6.84 8.85
N GLY A 127 17.45 5.70 8.15
CA GLY A 127 17.89 4.39 8.65
C GLY A 127 16.88 3.63 9.52
N VAL A 128 15.72 4.20 9.81
CA VAL A 128 14.67 3.59 10.66
C VAL A 128 13.50 3.14 9.79
N VAL A 129 12.96 1.95 10.04
CA VAL A 129 11.72 1.50 9.37
C VAL A 129 10.54 2.31 9.94
N VAL A 130 9.79 2.98 9.07
CA VAL A 130 8.65 3.83 9.46
C VAL A 130 7.32 3.34 8.89
N GLY A 131 7.38 2.37 7.99
CA GLY A 131 6.21 1.81 7.34
C GLY A 131 6.56 0.57 6.54
N GLU A 132 5.53 -0.04 5.99
CA GLU A 132 5.66 -1.11 5.02
C GLU A 132 4.55 -1.03 3.98
N LEU A 133 4.81 -1.64 2.84
CA LEU A 133 3.87 -1.76 1.74
C LEU A 133 3.72 -3.23 1.36
N TRP A 134 2.48 -3.70 1.36
CA TRP A 134 2.09 -5.00 0.84
C TRP A 134 1.43 -4.81 -0.52
N THR A 135 1.95 -5.51 -1.52
CA THR A 135 1.47 -5.48 -2.90
C THR A 135 0.92 -6.85 -3.24
N MET A 136 -0.27 -6.89 -3.84
CA MET A 136 -0.98 -8.12 -4.22
C MET A 136 -1.45 -7.97 -5.68
N ASP A 137 -1.00 -8.87 -6.55
CA ASP A 137 -1.41 -8.96 -7.96
C ASP A 137 -2.33 -10.17 -8.21
#